data_AF-A0A496TZ63-F1
#
_entry.id   AF-A0A496TZ63-F1
#
_cell.length_a   1.000
_cell.length_b   1.000
_cell.length_c   1.000
_cell.angle_alpha   90.00
_cell.angle_beta   90.00
_cell.angle_gamma   90.00
#
_symmetry.space_group_name_H-M   'P 1'
#
loop_
_entity.id
_entity.type
_entity.pdbx_description
1 polymer ?
#
loop_
_entity_poly.entity_id
_entity_poly.type
_entity_poly.pdbx_seq_one_letter_code
_entity_poly.pdbx_strand_id
1 'polypeptide(L)'
;MSSTISFSGIASGIDFSSLVDGLIQAERQRRITPLDNIKSPWEEKVSAMQEINSKLLSLYTVTKSMDTEAEFQVRTATSSDDNVLTASATSQAQVGSHTMVVNQLARVEKEVHTNGESSEDAVVNSSGSTQTFQYNYAGGSTISVDVPDGTTLEELKNLINNDPNNPGVTASILYDGSAYHLVLTGNDMGSSNTIVVDPDSTATLTGYTNGKFTESQTASNAQVRVDGYPPDPDWIERTTNEINDVITGVTLYLKDTGTVSLTISTDRDAIKEKVNDFIDAFNEVR
;
A
#
# COMPACT_ATOMS: atom_id res chain seq x y z
N MET A 1 29.84 57.79 71.73
CA MET A 1 28.39 58.09 71.70
C MET A 1 27.79 57.12 70.71
N SER A 2 27.17 56.06 71.25
CA SER A 2 26.54 54.97 70.52
C SER A 2 25.27 55.51 69.86
N SER A 3 25.17 55.38 68.55
CA SER A 3 23.93 55.69 67.82
C SER A 3 23.22 54.38 67.53
N THR A 4 22.05 54.30 68.14
CA THR A 4 21.13 53.18 68.26
C THR A 4 20.82 52.50 66.93
N ILE A 5 21.17 51.21 66.81
CA ILE A 5 20.56 50.33 65.82
C ILE A 5 19.15 50.04 66.33
N SER A 6 18.13 50.62 65.69
CA SER A 6 16.74 50.29 65.96
C SER A 6 16.24 49.28 64.94
N PHE A 7 15.85 48.10 65.42
CA PHE A 7 15.17 47.09 64.64
C PHE A 7 13.68 47.46 64.61
N SER A 8 13.18 47.91 63.46
CA SER A 8 11.79 48.33 63.29
C SER A 8 10.95 47.18 62.72
N GLY A 9 10.12 46.61 63.59
CA GLY A 9 9.06 45.64 63.29
C GLY A 9 8.40 45.40 64.64
N ILE A 10 7.15 45.79 64.87
CA ILE A 10 6.00 44.90 64.72
C ILE A 10 4.68 45.75 64.73
N ALA A 11 4.72 47.09 64.64
CA ALA A 11 3.55 47.96 64.86
C ALA A 11 3.29 49.10 63.84
N SER A 12 3.80 49.00 62.61
CA SER A 12 3.83 50.16 61.68
C SER A 12 2.80 50.17 60.55
N GLY A 13 1.90 49.19 60.44
CA GLY A 13 1.02 49.09 59.25
C GLY A 13 1.81 48.91 57.94
N ILE A 14 3.09 48.53 58.04
CA ILE A 14 3.93 48.19 56.90
C ILE A 14 3.46 46.83 56.41
N ASP A 15 2.96 46.80 55.19
CA ASP A 15 2.68 45.57 54.47
C ASP A 15 4.02 44.89 54.16
N PHE A 16 4.49 44.09 55.12
CA PHE A 16 5.73 43.33 54.99
C PHE A 16 5.69 42.38 53.79
N SER A 17 4.51 41.96 53.31
CA SER A 17 4.38 41.21 52.07
C SER A 17 4.80 42.09 50.89
N SER A 18 4.26 43.31 50.78
CA SER A 18 4.63 44.24 49.71
C SER A 18 6.12 44.64 49.72
N LEU A 19 6.73 44.75 50.91
CA LEU A 19 8.15 45.07 51.07
C LEU A 19 9.05 43.87 50.74
N VAL A 20 8.65 42.66 51.14
CA VAL A 20 9.31 41.41 50.74
C VAL A 20 9.19 41.22 49.23
N ASP A 21 8.01 41.43 48.64
CA ASP A 21 7.79 41.35 47.21
C ASP A 21 8.63 42.39 46.45
N GLY A 22 8.72 43.62 46.97
CA GLY A 22 9.59 44.68 46.42
C GLY A 22 11.07 44.32 46.49
N LEU A 23 11.55 43.74 47.60
CA LEU A 23 12.92 43.25 47.75
C LEU A 23 13.20 42.06 46.82
N ILE A 24 12.25 41.12 46.68
CA ILE A 24 12.35 40.00 45.75
C ILE A 24 12.40 40.51 44.31
N GLN A 25 11.57 41.49 43.94
CA GLN A 25 11.60 42.11 42.61
C GLN A 25 12.93 42.79 42.34
N ALA A 26 13.45 43.59 43.29
CA ALA A 26 14.74 44.26 43.16
C ALA A 26 15.89 43.26 43.01
N GLU A 27 15.88 42.16 43.78
CA GLU A 27 16.90 41.12 43.70
C GLU A 27 16.79 40.30 42.39
N ARG A 28 15.56 40.00 41.94
CA ARG A 28 15.31 39.41 40.61
C ARG A 28 15.81 40.33 39.49
N GLN A 29 15.54 41.62 39.57
CA GLN A 29 16.00 42.57 38.57
C GLN A 29 17.54 42.71 38.56
N ARG A 30 18.18 42.59 39.72
CA ARG A 30 19.64 42.59 39.83
C ARG A 30 20.29 41.31 39.33
N ARG A 31 19.68 40.15 39.56
CA ARG A 31 20.29 38.84 39.26
C ARG A 31 19.82 38.20 37.97
N ILE A 32 18.53 38.32 37.63
CA ILE A 32 17.89 37.63 36.50
C ILE A 32 17.93 38.50 35.25
N THR A 33 17.58 39.80 35.34
CA THR A 33 17.56 40.67 34.16
C THR A 33 18.88 40.70 33.36
N PRO A 34 20.08 40.73 33.97
CA PRO A 34 21.33 40.62 33.22
C PRO A 34 21.48 39.27 32.50
N LEU A 35 21.02 38.18 33.10
CA LEU A 35 21.04 36.84 32.49
C LEU A 35 20.03 36.75 31.33
N ASP A 36 18.83 37.31 31.48
CA ASP A 36 17.84 37.40 30.40
C ASP A 36 18.34 38.26 29.24
N ASN A 37 19.00 39.38 29.52
CA ASN A 37 19.63 40.23 28.51
C ASN A 37 20.77 39.52 27.76
N ILE A 38 21.39 38.51 28.37
CA ILE A 38 22.35 37.63 27.68
C ILE A 38 21.60 36.55 26.91
N LYS A 39 20.60 35.92 27.51
CA LYS A 39 19.86 34.78 26.95
C LYS A 39 19.06 35.15 25.70
N SER A 40 18.32 36.26 25.72
CA SER A 40 17.46 36.70 24.60
C SER A 40 18.19 36.79 23.25
N PRO A 41 19.36 37.47 23.13
CA PRO A 41 20.09 37.51 21.85
C PRO A 41 20.69 36.15 21.45
N TRP A 42 20.94 35.23 22.40
CA TRP A 42 21.33 33.86 22.06
C TRP A 42 20.14 33.05 21.54
N GLU A 43 18.94 33.20 22.10
CA GLU A 43 17.72 32.58 21.58
C GLU A 43 17.37 33.08 20.17
N GLU A 44 17.55 34.38 19.90
CA GLU A 44 17.43 34.94 18.55
C GLU A 44 18.46 34.33 17.58
N LYS A 45 19.73 34.18 18.00
CA LYS A 45 20.77 33.53 17.18
C LYS A 45 20.45 32.06 16.90
N VAL A 46 19.96 31.32 17.91
CA VAL A 46 19.56 29.92 17.74
C VAL A 46 18.41 29.82 16.75
N SER A 47 17.38 30.67 16.90
CA SER A 47 16.23 30.70 16.00
C SER A 47 16.64 31.03 14.56
N ALA A 48 17.50 32.05 14.37
CA ALA A 48 18.04 32.41 13.06
C ALA A 48 18.86 31.25 12.44
N MET A 49 19.66 30.54 13.25
CA MET A 49 20.42 29.38 12.76
C MET A 49 19.51 28.20 12.38
N GLN A 50 18.42 27.98 13.12
CA GLN A 50 17.41 26.96 12.80
C GLN A 50 16.68 27.29 11.49
N GLU A 51 16.36 28.56 11.26
CA GLU A 51 15.76 29.03 10.01
C GLU A 51 16.71 28.80 8.82
N ILE A 52 17.98 29.21 8.95
CA ILE A 52 19.00 28.98 7.93
C ILE A 52 19.17 27.48 7.65
N ASN A 53 19.24 26.64 8.70
CA ASN A 53 19.38 25.20 8.55
C ASN A 53 18.19 24.59 7.80
N SER A 54 16.97 25.05 8.08
CA SER A 54 15.75 24.58 7.42
C SER A 54 15.75 24.96 5.93
N LYS A 55 16.11 26.21 5.61
CA LYS A 55 16.24 26.71 4.23
C LYS A 55 17.32 25.95 3.44
N LEU A 56 18.50 25.73 4.04
CA LEU A 56 19.57 24.96 3.42
C LEU A 56 19.19 23.49 3.21
N LEU A 57 18.44 22.90 4.15
CA LEU A 57 17.93 21.53 4.00
C LEU A 57 16.91 21.42 2.86
N SER A 58 16.04 22.43 2.70
CA SER A 58 15.11 22.52 1.56
C SER A 58 15.88 22.55 0.23
N LEU A 59 16.86 23.46 0.10
CA LEU A 59 17.71 23.54 -1.10
C LEU A 59 18.51 22.25 -1.35
N TYR A 60 19.06 21.63 -0.30
CA TYR A 60 19.73 20.33 -0.41
C TYR A 60 18.79 19.24 -0.94
N THR A 61 17.55 19.21 -0.48
CA THR A 61 16.57 18.20 -0.90
C THR A 61 16.19 18.36 -2.36
N VAL A 62 15.96 19.59 -2.83
CA VAL A 62 15.64 19.88 -4.24
C VAL A 62 16.84 19.59 -5.15
N THR A 63 18.05 20.00 -4.76
CA THR A 63 19.25 19.71 -5.57
C THR A 63 19.54 18.22 -5.65
N LYS A 64 19.31 17.47 -4.56
CA LYS A 64 19.45 16.02 -4.55
C LYS A 64 18.43 15.30 -5.43
N SER A 65 17.23 15.83 -5.62
CA SER A 65 16.19 15.20 -6.47
C SER A 65 16.39 15.45 -7.98
N MET A 66 17.51 16.07 -8.34
CA MET A 66 17.89 16.47 -9.69
C MET A 66 19.38 16.21 -9.97
N ASP A 67 20.07 15.45 -9.12
CA ASP A 67 21.53 15.33 -9.18
C ASP A 67 22.01 14.38 -10.28
N THR A 68 21.12 13.53 -10.80
CA THR A 68 21.37 12.67 -11.96
C THR A 68 20.56 13.07 -13.20
N GLU A 69 21.10 12.72 -14.38
CA GLU A 69 20.37 12.84 -15.65
C GLU A 69 19.05 12.05 -15.62
N ALA A 70 19.04 10.89 -14.96
CA ALA A 70 17.86 10.05 -14.82
C ALA A 70 16.75 10.71 -13.97
N GLU A 71 17.12 11.45 -12.92
CA GLU A 71 16.16 12.18 -12.10
C GLU A 71 15.68 13.45 -12.80
N PHE A 72 16.53 14.09 -13.60
CA PHE A 72 16.15 15.28 -14.36
C PHE A 72 15.28 14.92 -15.59
N GLN A 73 15.55 13.81 -16.27
CA GLN A 73 14.80 13.37 -17.45
C GLN A 73 13.49 12.69 -17.06
N VAL A 74 12.43 13.48 -16.92
CA VAL A 74 11.08 12.96 -16.69
C VAL A 74 10.48 12.48 -18.01
N ARG A 75 9.92 11.26 -17.99
CA ARG A 75 9.19 10.66 -19.12
C ARG A 75 7.74 10.48 -18.74
N THR A 76 6.86 10.62 -19.72
CA THR A 76 5.45 10.24 -19.62
C THR A 76 5.15 9.13 -20.61
N ALA A 77 4.23 8.24 -20.24
CA ALA A 77 3.64 7.25 -21.12
C ALA A 77 2.12 7.46 -21.12
N THR A 78 1.56 7.76 -22.29
CA THR A 78 0.14 8.09 -22.43
C THR A 78 -0.53 7.10 -23.37
N SER A 79 -1.61 6.48 -22.91
CA SER A 79 -2.44 5.58 -23.72
C SER A 79 -3.47 6.39 -24.50
N SER A 80 -3.87 5.88 -25.67
CA SER A 80 -5.03 6.42 -26.39
C SER A 80 -6.36 6.06 -25.72
N ASP A 81 -6.38 5.03 -24.87
CA ASP A 81 -7.54 4.64 -24.05
C ASP A 81 -7.09 4.11 -22.68
N ASP A 82 -7.31 4.91 -21.64
CA ASP A 82 -6.94 4.60 -20.26
C ASP A 82 -7.86 3.56 -19.60
N ASN A 83 -8.98 3.19 -20.23
CA ASN A 83 -9.86 2.11 -19.75
C ASN A 83 -9.31 0.73 -20.14
N VAL A 84 -8.50 0.66 -21.19
CA VAL A 84 -7.86 -0.59 -21.64
C VAL A 84 -6.49 -0.76 -20.99
N LEU A 85 -5.69 0.30 -20.99
CA LEU A 85 -4.29 0.27 -20.57
C LEU A 85 -3.88 1.64 -20.03
N THR A 86 -3.22 1.67 -18.87
CA THR A 86 -2.40 2.81 -18.46
C THR A 86 -0.93 2.41 -18.38
N ALA A 87 -0.01 3.38 -18.36
CA ALA A 87 1.41 3.08 -18.27
C ALA A 87 2.17 4.16 -17.49
N SER A 88 3.31 3.77 -16.92
CA SER A 88 4.31 4.69 -16.36
C SER A 88 5.63 4.51 -17.10
N ALA A 89 6.43 5.58 -17.18
CA ALA A 89 7.74 5.56 -17.83
C ALA A 89 8.81 6.10 -16.89
N THR A 90 9.93 5.41 -16.84
CA THR A 90 11.17 5.84 -16.19
C THR A 90 12.02 6.63 -17.20
N SER A 91 13.09 7.27 -16.74
CA SER A 91 14.04 7.99 -17.60
C SER A 91 14.71 7.12 -18.68
N GLN A 92 14.74 5.79 -18.48
CA GLN A 92 15.27 4.82 -19.44
C GLN A 92 14.33 4.55 -20.62
N ALA A 93 13.06 4.97 -20.54
CA ALA A 93 12.11 4.79 -21.62
C ALA A 93 12.49 5.65 -22.83
N GLN A 94 12.56 5.01 -24.00
CA GLN A 94 12.82 5.70 -25.25
C GLN A 94 11.57 6.45 -25.73
N VAL A 95 11.75 7.69 -26.22
CA VAL A 95 10.66 8.46 -26.84
C VAL A 95 10.21 7.77 -28.12
N GLY A 96 8.90 7.61 -28.26
CA GLY A 96 8.32 6.92 -29.40
C GLY A 96 6.86 6.59 -29.16
N SER A 97 6.29 5.84 -30.10
CA SER A 97 4.94 5.30 -29.99
C SER A 97 4.99 3.80 -30.20
N HIS A 98 4.23 3.06 -29.39
CA HIS A 98 4.04 1.62 -29.51
C HIS A 98 2.57 1.31 -29.76
N THR A 99 2.28 0.37 -30.66
CA THR A 99 0.94 -0.21 -30.80
C THR A 99 0.82 -1.36 -29.82
N MET A 100 -0.12 -1.23 -28.88
CA MET A 100 -0.36 -2.23 -27.85
C MET A 100 -1.68 -2.95 -28.13
N VAL A 101 -1.65 -4.28 -28.10
CA VAL A 101 -2.87 -5.10 -28.17
C VAL A 101 -2.95 -5.92 -26.89
N VAL A 102 -4.08 -5.82 -26.18
CA VAL A 102 -4.41 -6.64 -25.02
C VAL A 102 -5.52 -7.60 -25.44
N ASN A 103 -5.19 -8.90 -25.52
CA ASN A 103 -6.16 -9.94 -25.91
C ASN A 103 -6.90 -10.51 -24.72
N GLN A 104 -6.20 -10.65 -23.59
CA GLN A 104 -6.73 -11.26 -22.39
C GLN A 104 -6.02 -10.67 -21.17
N LEU A 105 -6.74 -10.55 -20.06
CA LEU A 105 -6.18 -10.17 -18.77
C LEU A 105 -5.76 -11.40 -17.97
N ALA A 106 -4.76 -11.21 -17.11
CA ALA A 106 -4.45 -12.18 -16.10
C ALA A 106 -5.61 -12.27 -15.10
N ARG A 107 -6.02 -13.50 -14.76
CA ARG A 107 -7.14 -13.78 -13.86
C ARG A 107 -6.73 -14.82 -12.84
N VAL A 108 -7.34 -14.72 -11.66
CA VAL A 108 -7.31 -15.74 -10.60
C VAL A 108 -8.30 -16.87 -10.87
N GLU A 109 -8.10 -18.02 -10.25
CA GLU A 109 -9.06 -19.13 -10.24
C GLU A 109 -10.21 -18.86 -9.26
N LYS A 110 -11.43 -19.28 -9.60
CA LYS A 110 -12.57 -19.30 -8.66
C LYS A 110 -13.45 -20.53 -8.81
N GLU A 111 -13.52 -21.29 -7.73
CA GLU A 111 -14.37 -22.47 -7.60
C GLU A 111 -15.57 -22.19 -6.69
N VAL A 112 -16.78 -22.47 -7.17
CA VAL A 112 -18.03 -22.23 -6.44
C VAL A 112 -18.71 -23.56 -6.14
N HIS A 113 -19.01 -23.82 -4.86
CA HIS A 113 -19.75 -25.01 -4.43
C HIS A 113 -21.13 -25.04 -5.09
N THR A 114 -21.45 -26.13 -5.78
CA THR A 114 -22.58 -26.16 -6.73
C THR A 114 -23.93 -26.26 -6.05
N ASN A 115 -24.03 -27.02 -4.95
CA ASN A 115 -25.33 -27.28 -4.31
C ASN A 115 -25.77 -26.11 -3.42
N GLY A 116 -24.81 -25.43 -2.77
CA GLY A 116 -25.09 -24.41 -1.77
C GLY A 116 -25.78 -24.96 -0.52
N GLU A 117 -25.90 -24.12 0.49
CA GLU A 117 -26.52 -24.42 1.78
C GLU A 117 -27.66 -23.45 2.08
N SER A 118 -28.55 -23.80 3.01
CA SER A 118 -29.72 -22.97 3.35
C SER A 118 -29.39 -21.69 4.10
N SER A 119 -28.24 -21.64 4.77
CA SER A 119 -27.76 -20.51 5.59
C SER A 119 -26.26 -20.63 5.86
N GLU A 120 -25.62 -19.55 6.30
CA GLU A 120 -24.22 -19.56 6.76
C GLU A 120 -24.01 -20.48 7.99
N ASP A 121 -25.04 -20.62 8.82
CA ASP A 121 -25.05 -21.51 10.00
C ASP A 121 -25.45 -22.97 9.67
N ALA A 122 -25.66 -23.31 8.40
CA ALA A 122 -26.01 -24.68 8.02
C ALA A 122 -24.84 -25.62 8.35
N VAL A 123 -25.14 -26.73 9.03
CA VAL A 123 -24.14 -27.73 9.42
C VAL A 123 -23.71 -28.52 8.19
N VAL A 124 -22.45 -28.37 7.80
CA VAL A 124 -21.85 -29.02 6.62
C VAL A 124 -21.29 -30.40 6.95
N ASN A 125 -20.96 -30.66 8.22
CA ASN A 125 -20.59 -31.99 8.71
C ASN A 125 -21.51 -32.42 9.84
N SER A 126 -22.42 -33.34 9.56
CA SER A 126 -23.31 -33.97 10.54
C SER A 126 -23.08 -35.48 10.65
N SER A 127 -21.86 -35.93 10.38
CA SER A 127 -21.51 -37.36 10.27
C SER A 127 -21.26 -38.04 11.62
N GLY A 128 -21.19 -37.29 12.73
CA GLY A 128 -20.85 -37.79 14.06
C GLY A 128 -19.34 -37.98 14.29
N SER A 129 -18.48 -37.59 13.34
CA SER A 129 -17.03 -37.60 13.47
C SER A 129 -16.37 -36.51 12.63
N THR A 130 -15.09 -36.21 12.89
CA THR A 130 -14.29 -35.33 12.03
C THR A 130 -14.19 -35.92 10.62
N GLN A 131 -14.43 -35.07 9.61
CA GLN A 131 -14.25 -35.36 8.19
C GLN A 131 -13.12 -34.49 7.63
N THR A 132 -12.74 -34.75 6.38
CA THR A 132 -11.68 -34.00 5.70
C THR A 132 -12.21 -33.29 4.47
N PHE A 133 -11.91 -32.01 4.35
CA PHE A 133 -12.03 -31.24 3.11
C PHE A 133 -10.63 -31.10 2.50
N GLN A 134 -10.48 -31.41 1.21
CA GLN A 134 -9.17 -31.39 0.56
C GLN A 134 -9.18 -30.51 -0.68
N TYR A 135 -8.06 -29.84 -0.92
CA TYR A 135 -7.83 -29.07 -2.14
C TYR A 135 -6.33 -28.92 -2.40
N ASN A 136 -5.95 -28.65 -3.64
CA ASN A 136 -4.62 -28.13 -3.95
C ASN A 136 -4.74 -26.79 -4.68
N TYR A 137 -3.62 -26.08 -4.75
CA TYR A 137 -3.51 -24.80 -5.41
C TYR A 137 -2.17 -24.69 -6.13
N ALA A 138 -2.17 -24.11 -7.32
CA ALA A 138 -0.99 -23.85 -8.14
C ALA A 138 -0.11 -25.10 -8.41
N GLY A 139 -0.73 -26.29 -8.52
CA GLY A 139 -0.03 -27.56 -8.70
C GLY A 139 0.81 -28.02 -7.50
N GLY A 140 0.62 -27.38 -6.33
CA GLY A 140 1.27 -27.75 -5.08
C GLY A 140 0.68 -29.00 -4.42
N SER A 141 1.14 -29.26 -3.19
CA SER A 141 0.67 -30.39 -2.37
C SER A 141 -0.82 -30.25 -2.00
N THR A 142 -1.49 -31.40 -1.87
CA THR A 142 -2.86 -31.46 -1.33
C THR A 142 -2.89 -31.01 0.13
N ILE A 143 -3.74 -30.03 0.42
CA ILE A 143 -4.09 -29.58 1.76
C ILE A 143 -5.28 -30.39 2.24
N SER A 144 -5.22 -30.85 3.49
CA SER A 144 -6.34 -31.53 4.15
C SER A 144 -6.75 -30.73 5.37
N VAL A 145 -7.94 -30.16 5.31
CA VAL A 145 -8.57 -29.41 6.39
C VAL A 145 -9.43 -30.38 7.19
N ASP A 146 -9.16 -30.50 8.49
CA ASP A 146 -10.01 -31.24 9.41
C ASP A 146 -11.30 -30.46 9.69
N VAL A 147 -12.44 -31.10 9.48
CA VAL A 147 -13.78 -30.54 9.62
C VAL A 147 -14.50 -31.33 10.72
N PRO A 148 -14.49 -30.86 11.98
CA PRO A 148 -15.17 -31.52 13.09
C PRO A 148 -16.67 -31.75 12.85
N ASP A 149 -17.28 -32.65 13.63
CA ASP A 149 -18.73 -32.80 13.63
C ASP A 149 -19.40 -31.52 14.16
N GLY A 150 -20.52 -31.14 13.54
CA GLY A 150 -21.25 -29.92 13.86
C GLY A 150 -20.72 -28.65 13.18
N THR A 151 -19.63 -28.72 12.42
CA THR A 151 -19.07 -27.56 11.70
C THR A 151 -20.10 -26.95 10.76
N THR A 152 -20.27 -25.63 10.83
CA THR A 152 -21.14 -24.86 9.93
C THR A 152 -20.42 -24.42 8.64
N LEU A 153 -21.16 -23.90 7.65
CA LEU A 153 -20.57 -23.34 6.44
C LEU A 153 -19.63 -22.16 6.74
N GLU A 154 -20.05 -21.26 7.63
CA GLU A 154 -19.23 -20.14 8.12
C GLU A 154 -17.96 -20.63 8.81
N GLU A 155 -18.06 -21.66 9.64
CA GLU A 155 -16.91 -22.27 10.30
C GLU A 155 -15.99 -22.98 9.30
N LEU A 156 -16.51 -23.67 8.29
CA LEU A 156 -15.70 -24.29 7.23
C LEU A 156 -14.88 -23.25 6.46
N LYS A 157 -15.50 -22.13 6.07
CA LYS A 157 -14.78 -20.99 5.47
C LYS A 157 -13.64 -20.52 6.38
N ASN A 158 -13.91 -20.37 7.67
CA ASN A 158 -12.91 -19.93 8.65
C ASN A 158 -11.81 -20.98 8.86
N LEU A 159 -12.11 -22.27 8.83
CA LEU A 159 -11.12 -23.34 8.90
C LEU A 159 -10.17 -23.30 7.70
N ILE A 160 -10.69 -23.09 6.48
CA ILE A 160 -9.85 -22.97 5.28
C ILE A 160 -8.96 -21.73 5.37
N ASN A 161 -9.52 -20.56 5.69
CA ASN A 161 -8.78 -19.30 5.72
C ASN A 161 -7.71 -19.25 6.82
N ASN A 162 -7.94 -19.93 7.94
CA ASN A 162 -7.01 -19.95 9.07
C ASN A 162 -6.13 -21.21 9.12
N ASP A 163 -6.20 -22.08 8.10
CA ASP A 163 -5.32 -23.25 8.02
C ASP A 163 -3.86 -22.78 7.90
N PRO A 164 -2.95 -23.21 8.81
CA PRO A 164 -1.55 -22.79 8.76
C PRO A 164 -0.79 -23.27 7.51
N ASN A 165 -1.33 -24.27 6.80
CA ASN A 165 -0.79 -24.80 5.55
C ASN A 165 -1.50 -24.24 4.32
N ASN A 166 -2.40 -23.26 4.47
CA ASN A 166 -3.11 -22.66 3.35
C ASN A 166 -2.10 -22.06 2.32
N PRO A 167 -2.09 -22.55 1.07
CA PRO A 167 -1.08 -22.18 0.06
C PRO A 167 -1.39 -20.85 -0.64
N GLY A 168 -2.42 -20.12 -0.23
CA GLY A 168 -2.86 -18.87 -0.88
C GLY A 168 -4.25 -18.95 -1.50
N VAL A 169 -5.17 -19.71 -0.89
CA VAL A 169 -6.59 -19.78 -1.27
C VAL A 169 -7.43 -19.05 -0.23
N THR A 170 -8.26 -18.12 -0.69
CA THR A 170 -9.23 -17.42 0.16
C THR A 170 -10.61 -18.05 -0.01
N ALA A 171 -11.20 -18.51 1.09
CA ALA A 171 -12.59 -18.96 1.16
C ALA A 171 -13.53 -17.80 1.52
N SER A 172 -14.68 -17.74 0.87
CA SER A 172 -15.77 -16.80 1.14
C SER A 172 -17.13 -17.48 0.96
N ILE A 173 -18.20 -16.80 1.36
CA ILE A 173 -19.58 -17.26 1.13
C ILE A 173 -20.27 -16.31 0.17
N LEU A 174 -20.92 -16.88 -0.84
CA LEU A 174 -21.73 -16.17 -1.82
C LEU A 174 -23.19 -16.56 -1.65
N TYR A 175 -24.07 -15.59 -1.41
CA TYR A 175 -25.52 -15.80 -1.45
C TYR A 175 -26.05 -15.50 -2.85
N ASP A 176 -26.67 -16.48 -3.51
CA ASP A 176 -27.19 -16.34 -4.87
C ASP A 176 -28.64 -15.84 -4.94
N GLY A 177 -29.26 -15.54 -3.78
CA GLY A 177 -30.67 -15.19 -3.65
C GLY A 177 -31.57 -16.36 -3.22
N SER A 178 -31.03 -17.59 -3.17
CA SER A 178 -31.72 -18.80 -2.73
C SER A 178 -30.88 -19.65 -1.76
N ALA A 179 -29.59 -19.83 -2.04
CA ALA A 179 -28.65 -20.64 -1.27
C ALA A 179 -27.31 -19.91 -1.04
N TYR A 180 -26.56 -20.40 -0.07
CA TYR A 180 -25.25 -19.91 0.33
C TYR A 180 -24.16 -20.86 -0.15
N HIS A 181 -23.26 -20.38 -1.00
CA HIS A 181 -22.23 -21.18 -1.65
C HIS A 181 -20.86 -20.88 -1.05
N LEU A 182 -20.10 -21.93 -0.73
CA LEU A 182 -18.68 -21.77 -0.47
C LEU A 182 -17.97 -21.40 -1.78
N VAL A 183 -17.19 -20.33 -1.76
CA VAL A 183 -16.37 -19.89 -2.90
C VAL A 183 -14.91 -19.92 -2.50
N LEU A 184 -14.09 -20.61 -3.29
CA LEU A 184 -12.64 -20.64 -3.15
C LEU A 184 -12.04 -19.77 -4.25
N THR A 185 -11.19 -18.82 -3.87
CA THR A 185 -10.50 -17.92 -4.80
C THR A 185 -9.00 -18.04 -4.62
N GLY A 186 -8.27 -18.25 -5.71
CA GLY A 186 -6.80 -18.19 -5.68
C GLY A 186 -6.33 -16.75 -5.47
N ASN A 187 -5.29 -16.54 -4.67
CA ASN A 187 -4.78 -15.18 -4.43
C ASN A 187 -3.91 -14.65 -5.57
N ASP A 188 -3.41 -15.53 -6.43
CA ASP A 188 -2.49 -15.20 -7.51
C ASP A 188 -3.14 -15.40 -8.88
N MET A 189 -2.87 -14.45 -9.78
CA MET A 189 -3.29 -14.53 -11.18
C MET A 189 -2.33 -15.42 -11.98
N GLY A 190 -2.76 -15.89 -13.14
CA GLY A 190 -1.92 -16.65 -14.07
C GLY A 190 -2.40 -18.08 -14.25
N SER A 191 -2.21 -18.63 -15.45
CA SER A 191 -2.84 -19.90 -15.88
C SER A 191 -2.44 -21.12 -15.06
N SER A 192 -1.31 -21.06 -14.34
CA SER A 192 -0.84 -22.17 -13.50
C SER A 192 -1.48 -22.19 -12.12
N ASN A 193 -2.11 -21.09 -11.68
CA ASN A 193 -2.64 -20.92 -10.33
C ASN A 193 -4.07 -21.45 -10.21
N THR A 194 -4.26 -22.71 -10.61
CA THR A 194 -5.54 -23.41 -10.57
C THR A 194 -5.80 -23.99 -9.17
N ILE A 195 -7.07 -24.14 -8.82
CA ILE A 195 -7.56 -24.81 -7.62
C ILE A 195 -8.18 -26.13 -8.06
N VAL A 196 -7.82 -27.24 -7.43
CA VAL A 196 -8.53 -28.50 -7.61
C VAL A 196 -9.04 -28.97 -6.26
N VAL A 197 -10.35 -29.15 -6.16
CA VAL A 197 -10.99 -29.69 -4.95
C VAL A 197 -10.92 -31.21 -4.99
N ASP A 198 -10.44 -31.79 -3.89
CA ASP A 198 -10.28 -33.23 -3.67
C ASP A 198 -9.55 -33.93 -4.84
N PRO A 199 -8.31 -33.49 -5.15
CA PRO A 199 -7.56 -33.97 -6.31
C PRO A 199 -7.29 -35.48 -6.25
N ASP A 200 -7.16 -36.03 -5.04
CA ASP A 200 -6.87 -37.44 -4.80
C ASP A 200 -8.14 -38.29 -4.62
N SER A 201 -9.33 -37.67 -4.61
CA SER A 201 -10.63 -38.34 -4.37
C SER A 201 -10.66 -39.10 -3.04
N THR A 202 -10.02 -38.54 -2.00
CA THR A 202 -9.93 -39.13 -0.66
C THR A 202 -10.58 -38.27 0.42
N ALA A 203 -11.07 -37.08 0.08
CA ALA A 203 -11.83 -36.24 1.00
C ALA A 203 -13.08 -36.98 1.51
N THR A 204 -13.34 -36.85 2.80
CA THR A 204 -14.44 -37.58 3.46
C THR A 204 -15.63 -36.69 3.78
N LEU A 205 -15.50 -35.37 3.63
CA LEU A 205 -16.61 -34.42 3.76
C LEU A 205 -17.56 -34.54 2.56
N THR A 206 -18.59 -35.37 2.73
CA THR A 206 -19.60 -35.63 1.69
C THR A 206 -20.27 -34.34 1.25
N GLY A 207 -20.37 -34.11 -0.07
CA GLY A 207 -20.97 -32.89 -0.63
C GLY A 207 -19.97 -31.78 -0.96
N TYR A 208 -18.72 -31.91 -0.50
CA TYR A 208 -17.61 -30.96 -0.74
C TYR A 208 -16.41 -31.64 -1.42
N THR A 209 -16.69 -32.63 -2.27
CA THR A 209 -15.68 -33.43 -2.98
C THR A 209 -15.51 -32.98 -4.43
N ASN A 210 -14.64 -33.65 -5.17
CA ASN A 210 -14.46 -33.41 -6.60
C ASN A 210 -15.82 -33.50 -7.35
N GLY A 211 -16.03 -32.62 -8.33
CA GLY A 211 -17.27 -32.49 -9.09
C GLY A 211 -18.44 -31.87 -8.32
N LYS A 212 -18.22 -31.36 -7.11
CA LYS A 212 -19.20 -30.55 -6.35
C LYS A 212 -18.91 -29.05 -6.40
N PHE A 213 -17.92 -28.66 -7.19
CA PHE A 213 -17.55 -27.28 -7.45
C PHE A 213 -17.67 -26.99 -8.94
N THR A 214 -18.09 -25.78 -9.25
CA THR A 214 -18.16 -25.25 -10.61
C THR A 214 -17.11 -24.17 -10.74
N GLU A 215 -16.26 -24.32 -11.74
CA GLU A 215 -15.26 -23.33 -12.14
C GLU A 215 -16.00 -22.09 -12.69
N SER A 216 -16.08 -21.04 -11.87
CA SER A 216 -16.78 -19.80 -12.24
C SER A 216 -15.88 -18.81 -12.96
N GLN A 217 -14.56 -18.94 -12.76
CA GLN A 217 -13.56 -18.10 -13.40
C GLN A 217 -12.23 -18.84 -13.48
N THR A 218 -11.83 -19.25 -14.67
CA THR A 218 -10.54 -19.89 -14.93
C THR A 218 -9.37 -18.93 -14.72
N ALA A 219 -8.33 -19.39 -14.03
CA ALA A 219 -7.07 -18.69 -13.95
C ALA A 219 -6.42 -18.61 -15.34
N SER A 220 -5.86 -17.45 -15.66
CA SER A 220 -5.26 -17.23 -16.97
C SER A 220 -4.16 -16.18 -16.93
N ASN A 221 -3.24 -16.25 -17.89
CA ASN A 221 -2.22 -15.23 -18.10
C ASN A 221 -2.80 -14.04 -18.84
N ALA A 222 -2.24 -12.86 -18.59
CA ALA A 222 -2.39 -11.70 -19.46
C ALA A 222 -1.69 -12.00 -20.79
N GLN A 223 -2.33 -11.60 -21.90
CA GLN A 223 -1.82 -11.80 -23.24
C GLN A 223 -1.76 -10.45 -23.96
N VAL A 224 -0.55 -10.04 -24.32
CA VAL A 224 -0.31 -8.76 -24.98
C VAL A 224 0.57 -8.91 -26.23
N ARG A 225 0.47 -7.93 -27.13
CA ARG A 225 1.44 -7.70 -28.21
C ARG A 225 1.90 -6.26 -28.20
N VAL A 226 3.15 -6.08 -28.60
CA VAL A 226 3.78 -4.78 -28.78
C VAL A 226 4.29 -4.70 -30.20
N ASP A 227 3.84 -3.69 -30.94
CA ASP A 227 4.23 -3.44 -32.33
C ASP A 227 4.07 -4.67 -33.24
N GLY A 228 3.02 -5.46 -32.97
CA GLY A 228 2.71 -6.67 -33.72
C GLY A 228 3.57 -7.90 -33.37
N TYR A 229 4.42 -7.83 -32.35
CA TYR A 229 5.22 -8.96 -31.87
C TYR A 229 4.66 -9.56 -30.56
N PRO A 230 4.67 -10.90 -30.41
CA PRO A 230 4.95 -11.89 -31.45
C PRO A 230 3.84 -11.92 -32.52
N PRO A 231 4.12 -12.44 -33.73
CA PRO A 231 3.12 -12.57 -34.78
C PRO A 231 2.05 -13.60 -34.40
N ASP A 232 0.88 -13.51 -35.05
CA ASP A 232 -0.19 -14.52 -34.91
C ASP A 232 0.31 -15.95 -35.15
N PRO A 233 -0.10 -16.93 -34.33
CA PRO A 233 -1.11 -16.87 -33.26
C PRO A 233 -0.57 -16.58 -31.85
N ASP A 234 0.73 -16.28 -31.71
CA ASP A 234 1.39 -16.24 -30.40
C ASP A 234 1.16 -14.93 -29.63
N TRP A 235 1.43 -14.92 -28.33
CA TRP A 235 1.26 -13.76 -27.44
C TRP A 235 2.43 -13.62 -26.46
N ILE A 236 2.70 -12.40 -26.01
CA ILE A 236 3.53 -12.18 -24.82
C ILE A 236 2.64 -12.48 -23.61
N GLU A 237 3.01 -13.49 -22.83
CA GLU A 237 2.23 -13.90 -21.67
C GLU A 237 2.87 -13.44 -20.36
N ARG A 238 2.05 -12.93 -19.44
CA ARG A 238 2.46 -12.59 -18.07
C ARG A 238 1.43 -13.07 -17.07
N THR A 239 1.88 -13.46 -15.89
CA THR A 239 1.00 -13.94 -14.82
C THR A 239 0.21 -12.82 -14.16
N THR A 240 0.55 -11.55 -14.40
CA THR A 240 -0.08 -10.38 -13.78
C THR A 240 -0.56 -9.38 -14.83
N ASN A 241 -1.44 -8.45 -14.41
CA ASN A 241 -1.86 -7.31 -15.21
C ASN A 241 -0.93 -6.08 -15.06
N GLU A 242 0.20 -6.24 -14.37
CA GLU A 242 1.28 -5.25 -14.28
C GLU A 242 2.53 -5.81 -14.95
N ILE A 243 2.90 -5.23 -16.09
CA ILE A 243 3.96 -5.76 -16.96
C ILE A 243 5.07 -4.71 -17.09
N ASN A 244 6.26 -5.01 -16.58
CA ASN A 244 7.38 -4.06 -16.47
C ASN A 244 8.65 -4.49 -17.22
N ASP A 245 8.58 -5.57 -17.99
CA ASP A 245 9.73 -6.23 -18.60
C ASP A 245 9.60 -6.38 -20.13
N VAL A 246 8.55 -5.82 -20.73
CA VAL A 246 8.29 -5.92 -22.17
C VAL A 246 8.86 -4.73 -22.94
N ILE A 247 8.74 -3.52 -22.39
CA ILE A 247 9.30 -2.30 -22.96
C ILE A 247 10.25 -1.71 -21.93
N THR A 248 11.53 -1.53 -22.29
CA THR A 248 12.56 -1.04 -21.36
C THR A 248 12.15 0.28 -20.74
N GLY A 249 12.11 0.31 -19.41
CA GLY A 249 11.80 1.51 -18.64
C GLY A 249 10.31 1.88 -18.64
N VAL A 250 9.41 1.04 -19.12
CA VAL A 250 7.95 1.26 -19.11
C VAL A 250 7.26 0.16 -18.31
N THR A 251 6.37 0.57 -17.42
CA THR A 251 5.44 -0.35 -16.75
C THR A 251 4.05 -0.17 -17.31
N LEU A 252 3.44 -1.26 -17.74
CA LEU A 252 2.10 -1.34 -18.31
C LEU A 252 1.14 -1.84 -17.23
N TYR A 253 -0.04 -1.23 -17.13
CA TYR A 253 -1.12 -1.61 -16.24
C TYR A 253 -2.36 -1.92 -17.08
N LEU A 254 -2.65 -3.21 -17.26
CA LEU A 254 -3.76 -3.69 -18.07
C LEU A 254 -5.06 -3.59 -17.28
N LYS A 255 -6.13 -3.12 -17.93
CA LYS A 255 -7.45 -2.94 -17.31
C LYS A 255 -8.58 -3.60 -18.08
N ASP A 256 -8.47 -3.65 -19.41
CA ASP A 256 -9.42 -4.34 -20.28
C ASP A 256 -8.71 -4.84 -21.54
N THR A 257 -9.43 -5.61 -22.35
CA THR A 257 -9.02 -6.03 -23.69
C THR A 257 -9.21 -4.89 -24.70
N GLY A 258 -8.36 -4.83 -25.71
CA GLY A 258 -8.44 -3.79 -26.73
C GLY A 258 -7.13 -3.50 -27.42
N THR A 259 -7.15 -2.54 -28.34
CA THR A 259 -5.96 -2.03 -29.03
C THR A 259 -5.80 -0.56 -28.71
N VAL A 260 -4.61 -0.15 -28.26
CA VAL A 260 -4.29 1.23 -27.94
C VAL A 260 -2.95 1.65 -28.52
N SER A 261 -2.81 2.94 -28.79
CA SER A 261 -1.51 3.55 -29.08
C SER A 261 -0.91 4.09 -27.79
N LEU A 262 0.25 3.58 -27.40
CA LEU A 262 1.01 4.07 -26.25
C LEU A 262 2.07 5.05 -26.74
N THR A 263 2.02 6.30 -26.26
CA THR A 263 2.98 7.35 -26.62
C THR A 263 3.90 7.66 -25.46
N ILE A 264 5.21 7.53 -25.65
CA ILE A 264 6.24 7.89 -24.69
C ILE A 264 6.83 9.23 -25.09
N SER A 265 6.80 10.22 -24.19
CA SER A 265 7.35 11.55 -24.43
C SER A 265 8.17 12.07 -23.27
N THR A 266 8.98 13.10 -23.53
CA THR A 266 9.61 13.87 -22.45
C THR A 266 8.59 14.77 -21.79
N ASP A 267 8.44 14.65 -20.48
CA ASP A 267 7.58 15.53 -19.70
C ASP A 267 8.28 16.87 -19.47
N ARG A 268 8.06 17.80 -20.39
CA ARG A 268 8.67 19.13 -20.33
C ARG A 268 8.07 19.98 -19.21
N ASP A 269 6.84 19.71 -18.80
CA ASP A 269 6.18 20.51 -17.78
C ASP A 269 6.67 20.11 -16.39
N ALA A 270 6.83 18.80 -16.12
CA ALA A 270 7.50 18.32 -14.92
C ALA A 270 8.96 18.81 -14.83
N ILE A 271 9.69 18.88 -15.96
CA ILE A 271 11.04 19.44 -15.98
C ILE A 271 11.03 20.93 -15.62
N LYS A 272 10.09 21.72 -16.15
CA LYS A 272 9.96 23.15 -15.80
C LYS A 272 9.62 23.33 -14.33
N GLU A 273 8.73 22.50 -13.79
CA GLU A 273 8.36 22.50 -12.38
C GLU A 273 9.59 22.27 -11.50
N LYS A 274 10.38 21.23 -11.78
CA LYS A 274 11.65 20.98 -11.07
C LYS A 274 12.61 22.18 -11.12
N VAL A 275 12.71 22.85 -12.27
CA VAL A 275 13.55 24.06 -12.39
C VAL A 275 13.00 25.22 -11.55
N ASN A 276 11.68 25.40 -11.51
CA ASN A 276 11.05 26.43 -10.67
C ASN A 276 11.25 26.12 -9.18
N ASP A 277 11.06 24.87 -8.76
CA ASP A 277 11.29 24.43 -7.37
C ASP A 277 12.72 24.72 -6.93
N PHE A 278 13.70 24.51 -7.82
CA PHE A 278 15.08 24.86 -7.56
C PHE A 278 15.28 26.38 -7.42
N ILE A 279 14.68 27.18 -8.31
CA ILE A 279 14.76 28.65 -8.24
C ILE A 279 14.16 29.16 -6.93
N ASP A 280 13.02 28.61 -6.51
CA ASP A 280 12.34 29.01 -5.28
C ASP A 280 13.17 28.63 -4.05
N ALA A 281 13.64 27.39 -3.97
CA ALA A 281 14.49 26.95 -2.86
C ALA A 281 15.81 27.74 -2.78
N PHE A 282 16.38 28.15 -3.91
CA PHE A 282 17.56 29.03 -3.94
C PHE A 282 17.23 30.44 -3.45
N ASN A 283 16.10 31.01 -3.90
CA ASN A 283 15.66 32.35 -3.49
C ASN A 283 15.28 32.42 -2.02
N GLU A 284 14.82 31.33 -1.40
CA GLU A 284 14.53 31.28 0.04
C GLU A 284 15.80 31.36 0.91
N VAL A 285 16.92 30.84 0.40
CA VAL A 285 18.23 30.86 1.09
C VAL A 285 18.93 32.21 0.96
N ARG A 286 18.74 32.91 -0.17
CA ARG A 286 19.41 34.17 -0.53
C ARG A 286 18.94 35.35 0.31
#